data_AF-A0A915CT10-F1
#
_entry.id   AF-A0A915CT10-F1
#
_cell.length_a   1.000
_cell.length_b   1.000
_cell.length_c   1.000
_cell.angle_alpha   90.00
_cell.angle_beta   90.00
_cell.angle_gamma   90.00
#
_symmetry.space_group_name_H-M   'P 1'
#
loop_
_entity.id
_entity.type
_entity.pdbx_description
1 polymer ?
#
loop_
_entity_poly.entity_id
_entity_poly.type
_entity_poly.pdbx_seq_one_letter_code
_entity_poly.pdbx_strand_id
1 'polypeptide(L)'
;MKIIISRSQKTDEGNYACTVRNAAGESRVDFQLEVLTKPVILMLEKDKNRTVIKGNELMLVCPSTGKPEPSITWYKNGELLLESNISRRLSNVHIEGYELKFTEVGAEHVGRYSCEARNKAGVAEQDVQLEVISPPRIQRDNLSSEVSGELGHRISITCPAFGHPPPQITWLKSNKPLNELSDVYLSSSKQRLHFAQLNRVKILSYKE
;
A
#
# COMPACT_ATOMS: atom_id res chain seq x y z
N MET A 1 21.78 -45.15 28.73
CA MET A 1 22.78 -44.28 28.06
C MET A 1 22.02 -43.30 27.17
N LYS A 2 22.45 -42.03 27.06
CA LYS A 2 21.80 -41.02 26.20
C LYS A 2 22.85 -40.23 25.42
N ILE A 3 22.53 -39.86 24.17
CA ILE A 3 23.28 -38.88 23.39
C ILE A 3 22.67 -37.50 23.68
N ILE A 4 23.51 -36.48 23.85
CA ILE A 4 23.07 -35.10 24.10
C ILE A 4 23.75 -34.17 23.12
N ILE A 5 22.95 -33.44 22.34
CA ILE A 5 23.42 -32.36 21.46
C ILE A 5 23.08 -31.04 22.18
N SER A 6 24.09 -30.38 22.72
CA SER A 6 23.89 -29.21 23.60
C SER A 6 23.50 -27.94 22.83
N ARG A 7 23.95 -27.81 21.57
CA ARG A 7 23.62 -26.71 20.66
C ARG A 7 23.49 -27.28 19.25
N SER A 8 22.27 -27.61 18.86
CA SER A 8 22.00 -28.22 17.56
C SER A 8 22.37 -27.29 16.40
N GLN A 9 23.05 -27.83 15.40
CA GLN A 9 23.36 -27.20 14.12
C GLN A 9 22.72 -27.99 12.98
N LYS A 10 22.59 -27.38 11.79
CA LYS A 10 22.04 -28.06 10.62
C LYS A 10 22.80 -29.37 10.27
N THR A 11 24.10 -29.41 10.58
CA THR A 11 24.96 -30.57 10.35
C THR A 11 24.66 -31.76 11.28
N ASP A 12 23.89 -31.55 12.35
CA ASP A 12 23.46 -32.64 13.24
C ASP A 12 22.25 -33.41 12.68
N GLU A 13 21.66 -32.96 11.57
CA GLU A 13 20.59 -33.69 10.90
C GLU A 13 21.10 -35.00 10.29
N GLY A 14 20.38 -36.10 10.54
CA GLY A 14 20.75 -37.39 9.97
C GLY A 14 20.22 -38.59 10.73
N ASN A 15 20.74 -39.76 10.37
CA ASN A 15 20.31 -41.04 10.92
C ASN A 15 21.26 -41.43 12.05
N TYR A 16 20.72 -41.61 13.24
CA TYR A 16 21.45 -42.07 14.41
C TYR A 16 21.06 -43.53 14.68
N ALA A 17 22.00 -44.34 15.16
CA ALA A 17 21.75 -45.73 15.49
C ALA A 17 22.26 -46.05 16.89
N CYS A 18 21.48 -46.80 17.65
CA CYS A 18 21.92 -47.41 18.90
C CYS A 18 22.01 -48.91 18.70
N THR A 19 23.23 -49.45 18.76
CA THR A 19 23.50 -50.88 18.70
C THR A 19 23.97 -51.36 20.07
N VAL A 20 23.37 -52.43 20.59
CA VAL A 20 23.73 -53.08 21.84
C VAL A 20 24.13 -54.53 21.57
N ARG A 21 25.19 -55.01 22.22
CA ARG A 21 25.74 -56.35 21.98
C ARG A 21 26.23 -57.00 23.27
N ASN A 22 25.99 -58.29 23.43
CA ASN A 22 26.59 -59.13 24.45
C ASN A 22 26.97 -60.50 23.86
N ALA A 23 27.42 -61.45 24.69
CA ALA A 23 27.82 -62.80 24.24
C ALA A 23 26.68 -63.62 23.62
N ALA A 24 25.42 -63.27 23.89
CA ALA A 24 24.24 -63.96 23.37
C ALA A 24 23.68 -63.35 22.08
N GLY A 25 24.10 -62.14 21.68
CA GLY A 25 23.63 -61.51 20.45
C GLY A 25 23.79 -60.00 20.38
N GLU A 26 23.17 -59.41 19.36
CA GLU A 26 23.19 -57.97 19.04
C GLU A 26 21.76 -57.48 18.72
N SER A 27 21.45 -56.24 19.07
CA SER A 27 20.20 -55.57 18.71
C SER A 27 20.48 -54.12 18.32
N ARG A 28 19.68 -53.56 17.41
CA ARG A 28 19.85 -52.21 16.86
C ARG A 28 18.50 -51.50 16.74
N VAL A 29 18.52 -50.19 16.99
CA VAL A 29 17.42 -49.27 16.68
C VAL A 29 17.97 -48.02 15.97
N ASP A 30 17.28 -47.56 14.93
CA ASP A 30 17.62 -46.36 14.17
C ASP A 30 16.66 -45.21 14.50
N PHE A 31 17.18 -43.98 14.47
CA PHE A 31 16.46 -42.74 14.72
C PHE A 31 16.73 -41.75 13.59
N GLN A 32 15.70 -41.05 13.14
CA GLN A 32 15.84 -39.92 12.23
C GLN A 32 15.84 -38.62 13.05
N LEU A 33 16.95 -37.89 13.06
CA LEU A 33 16.99 -36.55 13.63
C LEU A 33 16.76 -35.52 12.53
N GLU A 34 15.76 -34.66 12.71
CA GLU A 34 15.49 -33.50 11.85
C GLU A 34 15.80 -32.22 12.63
N VAL A 35 16.61 -31.33 12.07
CA VAL A 35 16.93 -30.02 12.69
C VAL A 35 16.04 -28.95 12.08
N LEU A 36 15.24 -28.31 12.92
CA LEU A 36 14.24 -27.33 12.51
C LEU A 36 14.82 -25.92 12.47
N THR A 37 14.38 -25.12 11.52
CA THR A 37 14.79 -23.70 11.43
C THR A 37 13.58 -22.80 11.51
N LYS A 38 13.70 -21.73 12.29
CA LYS A 38 12.66 -20.70 12.40
C LYS A 38 12.41 -20.03 11.05
N PRO A 39 11.19 -19.55 10.80
CA PRO A 39 10.89 -18.80 9.61
C PRO A 39 11.75 -17.53 9.52
N VAL A 40 12.13 -17.15 8.30
CA VAL A 40 12.78 -15.88 7.96
C VAL A 40 12.07 -15.29 6.75
N ILE A 41 11.58 -14.06 6.88
CA ILE A 41 10.93 -13.33 5.79
C ILE A 41 12.01 -12.60 4.97
N LEU A 42 11.97 -12.76 3.66
CA LEU A 42 12.96 -12.26 2.69
C LEU A 42 12.48 -10.98 1.99
N MET A 43 11.72 -10.14 2.68
CA MET A 43 11.19 -8.88 2.15
C MET A 43 12.27 -7.79 2.16
N LEU A 44 12.41 -7.06 1.06
CA LEU A 44 13.37 -5.95 0.97
C LEU A 44 12.78 -4.66 1.58
N GLU A 45 13.64 -3.77 2.06
CA GLU A 45 13.20 -2.51 2.68
C GLU A 45 12.30 -1.67 1.76
N LYS A 46 12.61 -1.66 0.45
CA LYS A 46 11.82 -0.96 -0.57
C LYS A 46 10.39 -1.49 -0.69
N ASP A 47 10.13 -2.72 -0.26
CA ASP A 47 8.83 -3.38 -0.38
C ASP A 47 7.95 -3.13 0.85
N LYS A 48 8.51 -2.56 1.93
CA LYS A 48 7.77 -2.22 3.16
C LYS A 48 6.85 -1.01 3.00
N ASN A 49 7.06 -0.16 1.99
CA ASN A 49 6.16 0.93 1.64
C ASN A 49 5.71 0.76 0.19
N ARG A 50 4.42 0.57 -0.01
CA ARG A 50 3.82 0.38 -1.34
C ARG A 50 2.85 1.51 -1.61
N THR A 51 3.08 2.24 -2.69
CA THR A 51 2.16 3.25 -3.21
C THR A 51 1.55 2.75 -4.51
N VAL A 52 0.23 2.72 -4.59
CA VAL A 52 -0.52 2.18 -5.75
C VAL A 52 -1.55 3.19 -6.24
N ILE A 53 -1.75 3.26 -7.56
CA ILE A 53 -2.79 4.12 -8.14
C ILE A 53 -4.16 3.45 -7.95
N LYS A 54 -5.14 4.21 -7.47
CA LYS A 54 -6.53 3.76 -7.34
C LYS A 54 -7.04 3.16 -8.65
N GLY A 55 -7.70 2.00 -8.55
CA GLY A 55 -8.23 1.27 -9.70
C GLY A 55 -7.27 0.21 -10.26
N ASN A 56 -5.99 0.23 -9.86
CA ASN A 56 -5.03 -0.78 -10.31
C ASN A 56 -5.10 -2.04 -9.44
N GLU A 57 -4.61 -3.14 -10.00
CA GLU A 57 -4.34 -4.38 -9.28
C GLU A 57 -3.08 -4.26 -8.41
N LEU A 58 -3.03 -5.03 -7.32
CA LEU A 58 -1.86 -5.18 -6.46
C LEU A 58 -1.76 -6.62 -5.96
N MET A 59 -0.54 -7.10 -5.80
CA MET A 59 -0.25 -8.36 -5.13
C MET A 59 0.80 -8.11 -4.05
N LEU A 60 0.46 -8.46 -2.80
CA LEU A 60 1.42 -8.51 -1.71
C LEU A 60 1.86 -9.95 -1.51
N VAL A 61 3.18 -10.14 -1.45
CA VAL A 61 3.83 -11.43 -1.25
C VAL A 61 4.67 -11.41 0.02
N CYS A 62 4.77 -12.55 0.69
CA CYS A 62 5.59 -12.72 1.89
C CYS A 62 6.59 -13.85 1.65
N PRO A 63 7.63 -13.63 0.81
CA PRO A 63 8.62 -14.66 0.55
C PRO A 63 9.31 -15.00 1.87
N SER A 64 9.33 -16.28 2.21
CA SER A 64 9.90 -16.74 3.46
C SER A 64 10.62 -18.07 3.29
N THR A 65 11.46 -18.39 4.26
CA THR A 65 12.21 -19.66 4.33
C THR A 65 12.09 -20.21 5.73
N GLY A 66 12.19 -21.52 5.89
CA GLY A 66 12.14 -22.18 7.19
C GLY A 66 12.08 -23.69 7.02
N LYS A 67 12.30 -24.44 8.11
CA LYS A 67 12.14 -25.89 8.11
C LYS A 67 11.31 -26.33 9.31
N PRO A 68 10.09 -26.87 9.09
CA PRO A 68 9.41 -27.06 7.80
C PRO A 68 9.07 -25.74 7.11
N GLU A 69 8.64 -25.83 5.84
CA GLU A 69 8.15 -24.68 5.06
C GLU A 69 7.05 -23.95 5.85
N PRO A 70 7.16 -22.62 6.04
CA PRO A 70 6.21 -21.88 6.86
C PRO A 70 4.87 -21.65 6.14
N SER A 71 3.78 -21.67 6.91
CA SER A 71 2.49 -21.15 6.45
C SER A 71 2.45 -19.63 6.60
N ILE A 72 1.82 -18.93 5.65
CA ILE A 72 1.64 -17.48 5.67
C ILE A 72 0.25 -17.12 6.17
N THR A 73 0.16 -16.10 7.01
CA THR A 73 -1.09 -15.50 7.47
C THR A 73 -1.01 -13.99 7.35
N TRP A 74 -2.09 -13.36 6.86
CA TRP A 74 -2.14 -11.92 6.63
C TRP A 74 -3.02 -11.21 7.65
N TYR A 75 -2.59 -10.02 8.04
CA TYR A 75 -3.31 -9.12 8.93
C TYR A 75 -3.44 -7.76 8.28
N LYS A 76 -4.54 -7.05 8.55
CA LYS A 76 -4.70 -5.63 8.22
C LYS A 76 -4.94 -4.85 9.50
N ASN A 77 -4.09 -3.86 9.77
CA ASN A 77 -4.15 -3.01 10.96
C ASN A 77 -4.22 -3.82 12.27
N GLY A 78 -3.50 -4.96 12.32
CA GLY A 78 -3.48 -5.88 13.46
C GLY A 78 -4.65 -6.87 13.52
N GLU A 79 -5.61 -6.80 12.60
CA GLU A 79 -6.72 -7.74 12.54
C GLU A 79 -6.51 -8.83 11.49
N LEU A 80 -6.77 -10.08 11.88
CA LEU A 80 -6.59 -11.25 11.03
C LEU A 80 -7.51 -11.19 9.80
N LEU A 81 -6.91 -11.37 8.62
CA LEU A 81 -7.62 -11.55 7.37
C LEU A 81 -7.85 -13.04 7.14
N LEU A 82 -9.11 -13.48 7.22
CA LEU A 82 -9.51 -14.84 6.89
C LEU A 82 -10.15 -14.83 5.50
N GLU A 83 -9.91 -15.86 4.69
CA GLU A 83 -10.58 -16.01 3.40
C GLU A 83 -12.11 -15.90 3.53
N SER A 84 -12.67 -16.49 4.59
CA SER A 84 -14.12 -16.49 4.86
C SER A 84 -14.69 -15.12 5.23
N ASN A 85 -13.87 -14.16 5.66
CA ASN A 85 -14.33 -12.85 6.14
C ASN A 85 -13.83 -11.67 5.32
N ILE A 86 -12.83 -11.86 4.46
CA ILE A 86 -12.25 -10.82 3.62
C ILE A 86 -13.31 -10.19 2.72
N SER A 87 -14.09 -10.99 1.98
CA SER A 87 -15.07 -10.45 1.02
C SER A 87 -16.15 -9.59 1.68
N ARG A 88 -16.45 -9.82 2.97
CA ARG A 88 -17.40 -9.01 3.75
C ARG A 88 -16.80 -7.70 4.26
N ARG A 89 -15.47 -7.62 4.36
CA ARG A 89 -14.74 -6.52 5.02
C ARG A 89 -13.93 -5.66 4.06
N LEU A 90 -13.44 -6.25 2.99
CA LEU A 90 -12.56 -5.67 1.97
C LEU A 90 -12.99 -6.26 0.62
N SER A 91 -13.75 -5.47 -0.15
CA SER A 91 -14.09 -5.83 -1.53
C SER A 91 -12.81 -5.96 -2.36
N ASN A 92 -12.83 -6.81 -3.40
CA ASN A 92 -11.72 -6.93 -4.35
C ASN A 92 -10.42 -7.48 -3.76
N VAL A 93 -10.43 -8.00 -2.53
CA VAL A 93 -9.27 -8.63 -1.89
C VAL A 93 -9.50 -10.14 -1.77
N HIS A 94 -8.49 -10.96 -2.06
CA HIS A 94 -8.54 -12.41 -1.92
C HIS A 94 -7.17 -12.94 -1.51
N ILE A 95 -7.14 -14.07 -0.79
CA ILE A 95 -5.91 -14.81 -0.50
C ILE A 95 -5.83 -15.95 -1.50
N GLU A 96 -4.68 -16.12 -2.14
CA GLU A 96 -4.40 -17.23 -3.03
C GLU A 96 -3.05 -17.85 -2.65
N GLY A 97 -3.10 -18.99 -1.95
CA GLY A 97 -1.90 -19.59 -1.36
C GLY A 97 -1.28 -18.67 -0.30
N TYR A 98 -0.11 -18.12 -0.59
CA TYR A 98 0.62 -17.19 0.28
C TYR A 98 0.49 -15.71 -0.15
N GLU A 99 -0.24 -15.44 -1.22
CA GLU A 99 -0.37 -14.11 -1.83
C GLU A 99 -1.66 -13.43 -1.38
N LEU A 100 -1.58 -12.13 -1.08
CA LEU A 100 -2.75 -11.28 -0.85
C LEU A 100 -2.97 -10.42 -2.10
N LYS A 101 -4.01 -10.75 -2.88
CA LYS A 101 -4.32 -10.14 -4.17
C LYS A 101 -5.44 -9.13 -4.05
N PHE A 102 -5.26 -8.01 -4.73
CA PHE A 102 -6.23 -6.93 -4.88
C PHE A 102 -6.55 -6.82 -6.37
N THR A 103 -7.79 -7.09 -6.77
CA THR A 103 -8.22 -6.94 -8.17
C THR A 103 -8.49 -5.48 -8.52
N GLU A 104 -8.82 -4.65 -7.53
CA GLU A 104 -8.95 -3.21 -7.70
C GLU A 104 -8.66 -2.50 -6.37
N VAL A 105 -7.64 -1.66 -6.35
CA VAL A 105 -7.24 -0.94 -5.13
C VAL A 105 -8.07 0.35 -4.96
N GLY A 106 -8.78 0.47 -3.83
CA GLY A 106 -9.49 1.68 -3.39
C GLY A 106 -8.92 2.31 -2.12
N ALA A 107 -9.51 3.43 -1.70
CA ALA A 107 -9.05 4.19 -0.52
C ALA A 107 -9.22 3.39 0.78
N GLU A 108 -10.21 2.51 0.83
CA GLU A 108 -10.48 1.58 1.91
C GLU A 108 -9.36 0.56 2.11
N HIS A 109 -8.49 0.32 1.11
CA HIS A 109 -7.35 -0.58 1.22
C HIS A 109 -6.12 0.05 1.85
N VAL A 110 -6.09 1.38 2.06
CA VAL A 110 -4.99 2.02 2.79
C VAL A 110 -4.84 1.43 4.19
N GLY A 111 -3.60 1.18 4.60
CA GLY A 111 -3.31 0.68 5.94
C GLY A 111 -2.04 -0.14 6.03
N ARG A 112 -1.82 -0.69 7.21
CA ARG A 112 -0.69 -1.58 7.50
C ARG A 112 -1.10 -3.02 7.29
N TYR A 113 -0.41 -3.72 6.41
CA TYR A 113 -0.56 -5.15 6.17
C TYR A 113 0.61 -5.88 6.80
N SER A 114 0.34 -6.88 7.63
CA SER A 114 1.39 -7.68 8.28
C SER A 114 1.31 -9.10 7.76
N CYS A 115 2.43 -9.65 7.32
CA CYS A 115 2.52 -11.07 7.01
C CYS A 115 3.24 -11.81 8.13
N GLU A 116 2.60 -12.87 8.64
CA GLU A 116 3.16 -13.77 9.63
C GLU A 116 3.53 -15.09 8.95
N ALA A 117 4.82 -15.44 8.97
CA ALA A 117 5.32 -16.74 8.55
C ALA A 117 5.53 -17.64 9.77
N ARG A 118 4.88 -18.81 9.80
CA ARG A 118 4.84 -19.70 10.97
C ARG A 118 5.18 -21.13 10.62
N ASN A 119 6.03 -21.76 11.43
CA ASN A 119 6.25 -23.22 11.42
C ASN A 119 6.43 -23.76 12.86
N LYS A 120 6.66 -25.07 13.02
CA LYS A 120 6.85 -25.69 14.35
C LYS A 120 8.08 -25.20 15.12
N ALA A 121 9.03 -24.54 14.47
CA ALA A 121 10.23 -23.98 15.13
C ALA A 121 10.02 -22.54 15.62
N GLY A 122 9.07 -21.79 15.04
CA GLY A 122 8.77 -20.43 15.45
C GLY A 122 7.97 -19.61 14.44
N VAL A 123 8.09 -18.29 14.59
CA VAL A 123 7.32 -17.28 13.86
C VAL A 123 8.24 -16.15 13.44
N ALA A 124 7.99 -15.58 12.26
CA ALA A 124 8.52 -14.29 11.82
C ALA A 124 7.36 -13.43 11.30
N GLU A 125 7.46 -12.12 11.47
CA GLU A 125 6.43 -11.16 11.03
C GLU A 125 7.10 -9.96 10.34
N GLN A 126 6.46 -9.44 9.30
CA GLN A 126 6.91 -8.24 8.61
C GLN A 126 5.73 -7.39 8.13
N ASP A 127 5.83 -6.09 8.37
CA ASP A 127 4.83 -5.09 7.97
C ASP A 127 5.13 -4.50 6.58
N VAL A 128 4.04 -4.18 5.87
CA VAL A 128 3.95 -3.40 4.64
C VAL A 128 2.92 -2.29 4.84
N GLN A 129 3.34 -1.03 4.68
CA GLN A 129 2.45 0.12 4.62
C GLN A 129 1.95 0.30 3.18
N LEU A 130 0.63 0.20 2.98
CA LEU A 130 -0.02 0.47 1.70
C LEU A 130 -0.62 1.88 1.69
N GLU A 131 -0.24 2.66 0.67
CA GLU A 131 -0.81 3.95 0.33
C GLU A 131 -1.46 3.90 -1.06
N VAL A 132 -2.58 4.60 -1.21
CA VAL A 132 -3.35 4.64 -2.46
C VAL A 132 -3.43 6.09 -2.94
N ILE A 133 -2.93 6.34 -4.15
CA ILE A 133 -2.92 7.66 -4.79
C ILE A 133 -3.89 7.69 -5.97
N SER A 134 -4.32 8.87 -6.37
CA SER A 134 -5.17 9.05 -7.54
C SER A 134 -4.74 10.28 -8.33
N PRO A 135 -4.73 10.20 -9.67
CA PRO A 135 -4.28 11.31 -10.49
C PRO A 135 -5.24 12.51 -10.38
N PRO A 136 -4.74 13.74 -10.58
CA PRO A 136 -5.58 14.92 -10.66
C PRO A 136 -6.66 14.79 -11.74
N ARG A 137 -7.90 15.12 -11.41
CA ARG A 137 -9.03 15.15 -12.34
C ARG A 137 -9.91 16.37 -12.08
N ILE A 138 -10.42 16.98 -13.14
CA ILE A 138 -11.41 18.05 -13.04
C ILE A 138 -12.78 17.43 -13.28
N GLN A 139 -13.71 17.57 -12.34
CA GLN A 139 -15.10 17.17 -12.56
C GLN A 139 -15.75 18.14 -13.54
N ARG A 140 -16.18 17.63 -14.70
CA ARG A 140 -16.76 18.47 -15.76
C ARG A 140 -18.28 18.61 -15.67
N ASP A 141 -18.91 17.78 -14.86
CA ASP A 141 -20.35 17.88 -14.60
C ASP A 141 -20.66 19.27 -14.03
N ASN A 142 -21.55 20.00 -14.70
CA ASN A 142 -21.95 21.37 -14.34
C ASN A 142 -20.86 22.45 -14.47
N LEU A 143 -19.78 22.21 -15.24
CA LEU A 143 -18.87 23.28 -15.64
C LEU A 143 -19.38 23.99 -16.90
N SER A 144 -19.59 25.30 -16.81
CA SER A 144 -19.83 26.15 -17.97
C SER A 144 -18.51 26.48 -18.67
N SER A 145 -18.43 26.23 -19.98
CA SER A 145 -17.29 26.65 -20.81
C SER A 145 -17.21 28.16 -21.00
N GLU A 146 -18.35 28.84 -20.85
CA GLU A 146 -18.49 30.28 -20.96
C GLU A 146 -18.99 30.83 -19.63
N VAL A 147 -18.28 31.83 -19.10
CA VAL A 147 -18.67 32.55 -17.90
C VAL A 147 -18.81 34.01 -18.28
N SER A 148 -20.05 34.50 -18.26
CA SER A 148 -20.39 35.90 -18.46
C SER A 148 -20.64 36.56 -17.11
N GLY A 149 -20.32 37.85 -17.01
CA GLY A 149 -20.68 38.61 -15.82
C GLY A 149 -20.80 40.09 -16.13
N GLU A 150 -21.54 40.78 -15.26
CA GLU A 150 -21.86 42.18 -15.42
C GLU A 150 -20.74 43.07 -14.88
N LEU A 151 -20.52 44.22 -15.54
CA LEU A 151 -19.57 45.21 -15.08
C LEU A 151 -19.90 45.64 -13.63
N GLY A 152 -18.88 45.82 -12.80
CA GLY A 152 -19.04 46.19 -11.39
C GLY A 152 -19.50 45.06 -10.46
N HIS A 153 -19.89 43.91 -10.99
CA HIS A 153 -20.30 42.75 -10.19
C HIS A 153 -19.16 41.73 -10.01
N ARG A 154 -19.25 40.95 -8.93
CA ARG A 154 -18.29 39.88 -8.65
C ARG A 154 -18.56 38.70 -9.55
N ILE A 155 -17.53 38.28 -10.28
CA ILE A 155 -17.55 37.08 -11.12
C ILE A 155 -16.73 35.99 -10.44
N SER A 156 -17.21 34.75 -10.49
CA SER A 156 -16.53 33.58 -9.92
C SER A 156 -16.37 32.48 -10.95
N ILE A 157 -15.15 31.96 -11.13
CA ILE A 157 -14.86 30.79 -11.96
C ILE A 157 -14.41 29.66 -11.02
N THR A 158 -14.94 28.45 -11.22
CA THR A 158 -14.66 27.29 -10.36
C THR A 158 -13.91 26.22 -11.15
N CYS A 159 -12.87 25.65 -10.56
CA CYS A 159 -12.13 24.47 -11.03
C CYS A 159 -12.29 23.36 -9.97
N PRO A 160 -13.30 22.49 -10.10
CA PRO A 160 -13.55 21.38 -9.18
C PRO A 160 -12.54 20.24 -9.45
N ALA A 161 -11.28 20.47 -9.05
CA ALA A 161 -10.21 19.50 -9.18
C ALA A 161 -10.14 18.56 -7.96
N PHE A 162 -9.97 17.28 -8.23
CA PHE A 162 -9.85 16.18 -7.27
C PHE A 162 -8.55 15.40 -7.53
N GLY A 163 -8.07 14.69 -6.52
CA GLY A 163 -6.87 13.85 -6.62
C GLY A 163 -6.32 13.55 -5.23
N HIS A 164 -5.48 12.53 -5.14
CA HIS A 164 -4.74 12.21 -3.93
C HIS A 164 -3.27 11.95 -4.29
N PRO A 165 -2.30 12.71 -3.76
CA PRO A 165 -2.49 13.84 -2.86
C PRO A 165 -3.26 15.00 -3.53
N PRO A 166 -3.79 15.97 -2.76
CA PRO A 166 -4.53 17.10 -3.31
C PRO A 166 -3.72 17.84 -4.40
N PRO A 167 -4.30 18.07 -5.59
CA PRO A 167 -3.57 18.67 -6.69
C PRO A 167 -3.25 20.15 -6.44
N GLN A 168 -2.12 20.61 -6.98
CA GLN A 168 -1.81 22.04 -7.03
C GLN A 168 -2.56 22.68 -8.20
N ILE A 169 -3.28 23.77 -7.93
CA ILE A 169 -4.06 24.50 -8.94
C ILE A 169 -3.38 25.84 -9.25
N THR A 170 -3.15 26.07 -10.54
CA THR A 170 -2.60 27.32 -11.08
C THR A 170 -3.58 27.89 -12.10
N TRP A 171 -3.96 29.16 -11.92
CA TRP A 171 -4.83 29.87 -12.85
C TRP A 171 -4.01 30.75 -13.77
N LEU A 172 -4.33 30.74 -15.06
CA LEU A 172 -3.65 31.52 -16.09
C LEU A 172 -4.63 32.48 -16.78
N LYS A 173 -4.18 33.70 -17.08
CA LYS A 173 -4.85 34.61 -18.02
C LYS A 173 -3.87 34.91 -19.15
N SER A 174 -4.27 34.63 -20.39
CA SER A 174 -3.38 34.80 -21.56
C SER A 174 -2.01 34.15 -21.34
N ASN A 175 -2.00 32.93 -20.81
CA ASN A 175 -0.81 32.13 -20.47
C ASN A 175 0.11 32.69 -19.37
N LYS A 176 -0.33 33.69 -18.61
CA LYS A 176 0.41 34.23 -17.46
C LYS A 176 -0.26 33.87 -16.15
N PRO A 177 0.50 33.46 -15.10
CA PRO A 177 -0.06 33.15 -13.80
C PRO A 177 -0.77 34.36 -13.21
N LEU A 178 -1.99 34.14 -12.70
CA LEU A 178 -2.83 35.19 -12.09
C LEU A 178 -2.33 35.67 -10.72
N ASN A 179 -1.24 35.07 -10.22
CA ASN A 179 -0.72 35.19 -8.87
C ASN A 179 -0.21 36.62 -8.52
N GLU A 180 -0.25 37.55 -9.48
CA GLU A 180 0.36 38.89 -9.39
C GLU A 180 -0.60 40.04 -9.75
N LEU A 181 -1.91 39.79 -9.96
CA LEU A 181 -2.87 40.84 -10.31
C LEU A 181 -3.70 41.30 -9.09
N SER A 182 -3.77 42.61 -8.87
CA SER A 182 -4.41 43.25 -7.70
C SER A 182 -5.91 43.01 -7.57
N ASP A 183 -6.60 42.65 -8.65
CA ASP A 183 -8.07 42.62 -8.73
C ASP A 183 -8.65 41.19 -8.69
N VAL A 184 -7.80 40.20 -8.38
CA VAL A 184 -8.13 38.78 -8.44
C VAL A 184 -7.86 38.11 -7.08
N TYR A 185 -8.86 37.39 -6.58
CA TYR A 185 -8.81 36.70 -5.30
C TYR A 185 -9.00 35.20 -5.51
N LEU A 186 -8.05 34.40 -5.05
CA LEU A 186 -8.14 32.94 -5.06
C LEU A 186 -8.71 32.44 -3.72
N SER A 187 -9.54 31.38 -3.76
CA SER A 187 -9.88 30.66 -2.53
C SER A 187 -8.62 30.05 -1.89
N SER A 188 -8.69 29.71 -0.61
CA SER A 188 -7.60 29.02 0.09
C SER A 188 -7.17 27.72 -0.60
N SER A 189 -8.13 26.96 -1.14
CA SER A 189 -7.90 25.76 -1.94
C SER A 189 -7.46 26.04 -3.40
N LYS A 190 -7.49 27.31 -3.83
CA LYS A 190 -7.34 27.76 -5.22
C LYS A 190 -8.31 27.11 -6.22
N GLN A 191 -9.34 26.39 -5.76
CA GLN A 191 -10.39 25.83 -6.63
C GLN A 191 -11.36 26.90 -7.14
N ARG A 192 -11.44 28.07 -6.50
CA ARG A 192 -12.28 29.18 -6.96
C ARG A 192 -11.44 30.42 -7.20
N LEU A 193 -11.72 31.07 -8.33
CA LEU A 193 -11.17 32.34 -8.76
C LEU A 193 -12.28 33.39 -8.69
N HIS A 194 -12.05 34.49 -7.98
CA HIS A 194 -12.98 35.61 -7.87
C HIS A 194 -12.36 36.88 -8.44
N PHE A 195 -13.13 37.64 -9.20
CA PHE A 195 -12.77 38.99 -9.62
C PHE A 195 -13.45 39.99 -8.67
N ALA A 196 -12.68 40.90 -8.04
CA ALA A 196 -13.28 42.01 -7.30
C ALA A 196 -13.83 43.07 -8.25
N GLN A 197 -14.72 43.93 -7.73
CA GLN A 197 -15.34 45.05 -8.46
C GLN A 197 -14.38 45.63 -9.51
N LEU A 198 -14.75 45.52 -10.78
CA LEU A 198 -14.02 46.09 -11.92
C LEU A 198 -14.12 47.63 -11.89
N ASN A 199 -13.62 48.25 -10.82
CA ASN A 199 -13.55 49.70 -10.70
C ASN A 199 -12.24 50.16 -11.32
N ARG A 200 -12.33 50.48 -12.62
CA ARG A 200 -11.33 51.08 -13.54
C ARG A 200 -10.78 50.14 -14.59
N VAL A 201 -11.61 49.84 -15.59
CA VAL A 201 -11.07 49.64 -16.95
C VAL A 201 -10.83 51.03 -17.53
N LYS A 202 -9.57 51.45 -17.61
CA LYS A 202 -9.18 52.47 -18.60
C LYS A 202 -9.51 51.87 -19.97
N ILE A 203 -10.54 52.41 -20.61
CA ILE A 203 -10.78 52.19 -22.04
C ILE A 203 -9.56 52.76 -22.75
N LEU A 204 -8.61 51.90 -23.14
CA LEU A 204 -7.68 52.27 -24.20
C LEU A 204 -8.48 52.15 -25.50
N SER A 205 -9.08 53.27 -25.88
CA SER A 205 -9.56 53.47 -27.24
C SER A 205 -8.36 53.36 -28.18
N TYR A 206 -8.30 52.30 -28.97
CA TYR A 206 -7.52 52.34 -30.19
C TYR A 206 -8.41 52.99 -31.26
N LYS A 207 -8.21 54.30 -31.45
CA LYS A 207 -8.20 54.94 -32.77
C LYS A 207 -6.75 54.84 -33.25
N GLU A 208 -6.40 54.52 -34.47
CA GLU A 208 -7.03 54.74 -35.78
C GLU A 208 -6.96 53.49 -36.67
#